data_AF-A0A2E7TLX5-F1
#
_entry.id   AF-A0A2E7TLX5-F1
#
_cell.length_a   1.000
_cell.length_b   1.000
_cell.length_c   1.000
_cell.angle_alpha   90.00
_cell.angle_beta   90.00
_cell.angle_gamma   90.00
#
_symmetry.space_group_name_H-M   'P 1'
#
loop_
_entity.id
_entity.type
_entity.pdbx_description
1 polymer ?
#
loop_
_entity_poly.entity_id
_entity_poly.type
_entity_poly.pdbx_seq_one_letter_code
_entity_poly.pdbx_strand_id
1 'polypeptide(L)'
;MAHYALLDENNIVTQVITGKNEDEQRDGVDVDWEEWYKDFLGVAGCKRTSINTIQNVHTQGKTPFRGNYAGIGMKYDSTNDVFVTAEPPFPGWVMDTDIWEYKSPIDKPADFDSKPYYWDVDAYAADNTTGWVEIVPE
;
A
#
# COMPACT_ATOMS: atom_id res chain seq x y z
N MET A 1 -1.92 9.22 -18.79
CA MET A 1 -2.01 9.90 -17.48
C MET A 1 -1.48 8.96 -16.42
N ALA A 2 -0.44 9.37 -15.70
CA ALA A 2 0.12 8.61 -14.59
C ALA A 2 -0.43 9.13 -13.25
N HIS A 3 -0.19 8.40 -12.18
CA HIS A 3 -0.53 8.82 -10.82
C HIS A 3 0.76 9.06 -10.04
N TYR A 4 0.75 10.02 -9.11
CA TYR A 4 1.90 10.38 -8.28
C TYR A 4 1.47 10.49 -6.83
N ALA A 5 2.22 9.84 -5.94
CA ALA A 5 2.06 9.95 -4.51
C ALA A 5 2.98 11.05 -3.98
N LEU A 6 2.41 12.04 -3.31
CA LEU A 6 3.16 13.10 -2.63
C LEU A 6 3.45 12.67 -1.20
N LEU A 7 4.70 12.83 -0.77
CA LEU A 7 5.22 12.33 0.49
C LEU A 7 5.59 13.47 1.43
N ASP A 8 5.40 13.25 2.73
CA ASP A 8 5.98 14.07 3.79
C ASP A 8 7.42 13.65 4.13
N GLU A 9 8.02 14.32 5.10
CA GLU A 9 9.41 14.08 5.55
C GLU A 9 9.63 12.67 6.12
N ASN A 10 8.55 11.95 6.49
CA ASN A 10 8.59 10.60 7.04
C ASN A 10 8.24 9.53 5.98
N ASN A 11 8.21 9.91 4.70
CA ASN A 11 7.77 9.08 3.58
C ASN A 11 6.29 8.63 3.68
N ILE A 12 5.43 9.38 4.36
CA ILE A 12 3.99 9.13 4.42
C ILE A 12 3.30 9.84 3.26
N VAL A 13 2.44 9.10 2.55
CA VAL A 13 1.63 9.62 1.45
C VAL A 13 0.59 10.58 2.00
N THR A 14 0.69 11.86 1.64
CA THR A 14 -0.25 12.91 2.03
C THR A 14 -1.31 13.14 0.96
N GLN A 15 -0.99 12.87 -0.30
CA GLN A 15 -1.91 13.02 -1.43
C GLN A 15 -1.53 12.08 -2.57
N VAL A 16 -2.51 11.69 -3.38
CA VAL A 16 -2.29 11.06 -4.69
C VAL A 16 -2.92 11.94 -5.76
N ILE A 17 -2.12 12.32 -6.75
CA ILE A 17 -2.55 13.18 -7.87
C ILE A 17 -2.43 12.44 -9.20
N THR A 18 -3.20 12.87 -10.18
CA THR A 18 -2.98 12.49 -11.57
C THR A 18 -2.04 13.49 -12.24
N GLY A 19 -1.19 12.98 -13.12
CA GLY A 19 -0.15 13.77 -13.78
C GLY A 19 0.24 13.26 -15.15
N LYS A 20 1.32 13.84 -15.65
CA LYS A 20 1.96 13.51 -16.92
C LYS A 20 2.50 12.09 -16.91
N ASN A 21 2.57 11.45 -18.06
CA ASN A 21 3.28 10.18 -18.18
C ASN A 21 4.80 10.44 -18.27
N GLU A 22 5.62 9.47 -17.87
CA GLU A 22 7.09 9.62 -17.91
C GLU A 22 7.66 9.75 -19.33
N ASP A 23 6.90 9.41 -20.36
CA ASP A 23 7.27 9.61 -21.77
C ASP A 23 6.83 10.98 -22.32
N GLU A 24 6.14 11.81 -21.52
CA GLU A 24 5.77 13.17 -21.91
C GLU A 24 6.94 14.13 -21.69
N GLN A 25 7.34 14.83 -22.75
CA GLN A 25 8.37 15.88 -22.69
C GLN A 25 7.77 17.24 -22.29
N ARG A 26 8.60 18.11 -21.73
CA ARG A 26 8.32 19.53 -21.54
C ARG A 26 9.32 20.36 -22.33
N ASP A 27 8.82 21.27 -23.16
CA ASP A 27 9.66 22.14 -24.00
C ASP A 27 10.67 21.38 -24.88
N GLY A 28 10.30 20.15 -25.31
CA GLY A 28 11.14 19.28 -26.15
C GLY A 28 12.25 18.54 -25.41
N VAL A 29 12.22 18.54 -24.07
CA VAL A 29 13.20 17.86 -23.22
C VAL A 29 12.50 16.82 -22.34
N ASP A 30 13.16 15.69 -22.11
CA ASP A 30 12.71 14.67 -21.17
C ASP A 30 12.69 15.25 -19.74
N VAL A 31 11.62 14.96 -19.01
CA VAL A 31 11.41 15.45 -17.64
C VAL A 31 11.27 14.26 -16.71
N ASP A 32 12.03 14.28 -15.61
CA ASP A 32 11.71 13.46 -14.46
C ASP A 32 10.50 14.08 -13.76
N TRP A 33 9.32 13.50 -13.98
CA TRP A 33 8.10 14.06 -13.43
C TRP A 33 7.98 13.86 -11.92
N GLU A 34 8.66 12.85 -11.34
CA GLU A 34 8.72 12.71 -9.88
C GLU A 34 9.43 13.92 -9.27
N GLU A 35 10.62 14.26 -9.76
CA GLU A 35 11.37 15.45 -9.32
C GLU A 35 10.61 16.75 -9.64
N TRP A 36 10.03 16.85 -10.84
CA TRP A 36 9.29 18.04 -11.24
C TRP A 36 8.09 18.31 -10.33
N TYR A 37 7.26 17.30 -10.04
CA TYR A 37 6.11 17.47 -9.15
C TYR A 37 6.55 17.72 -7.71
N LYS A 38 7.64 17.10 -7.25
CA LYS A 38 8.22 17.37 -5.93
C LYS A 38 8.53 18.85 -5.76
N ASP A 39 9.29 19.41 -6.70
CA ASP A 39 9.74 20.80 -6.66
C ASP A 39 8.59 21.78 -6.92
N PHE A 40 7.73 21.48 -7.90
CA PHE A 40 6.60 22.33 -8.27
C PHE A 40 5.57 22.47 -7.15
N LEU A 41 5.32 21.39 -6.40
CA LEU A 41 4.36 21.36 -5.29
C LEU A 41 5.01 21.65 -3.93
N GLY A 42 6.34 21.70 -3.86
CA GLY A 42 7.08 21.96 -2.62
C GLY A 42 6.88 20.90 -1.55
N VAL A 43 6.79 19.62 -1.95
CA VAL A 43 6.62 18.47 -1.03
C VAL A 43 7.96 17.79 -0.75
N ALA A 44 8.04 17.02 0.34
CA ALA A 44 9.29 16.35 0.72
C ALA A 44 9.68 15.23 -0.26
N GLY A 45 8.70 14.55 -0.84
CA GLY A 45 8.92 13.55 -1.87
C GLY A 45 7.75 13.41 -2.84
N CYS A 46 8.02 12.85 -4.01
CA CYS A 46 7.01 12.52 -5.00
C CYS A 46 7.41 11.21 -5.69
N LYS A 47 6.44 10.30 -5.85
CA LYS A 47 6.69 8.95 -6.36
C LYS A 47 5.54 8.49 -7.28
N ARG A 48 5.81 8.19 -8.55
CA ARG A 48 4.85 7.70 -9.57
C ARG A 48 4.27 6.31 -9.28
N THR A 49 2.98 6.23 -9.01
CA THR A 49 2.28 5.00 -8.67
C THR A 49 1.36 4.51 -9.80
N SER A 50 0.93 3.25 -9.74
CA SER A 50 0.00 2.65 -10.72
C SER A 50 -1.21 2.06 -10.01
N ILE A 51 -2.41 2.53 -10.39
CA ILE A 51 -3.68 1.94 -9.93
C ILE A 51 -3.83 0.46 -10.32
N ASN A 52 -3.04 0.00 -11.29
CA ASN A 52 -3.05 -1.38 -11.75
C ASN A 52 -2.01 -2.24 -11.03
N THR A 53 -1.50 -1.81 -9.87
CA THR A 53 -0.52 -2.57 -9.12
C THR A 53 -1.04 -2.86 -7.72
N ILE A 54 -1.13 -4.14 -7.38
CA ILE A 54 -1.59 -4.66 -6.09
C ILE A 54 -0.81 -5.93 -5.75
N GLN A 55 -0.45 -6.10 -4.48
CA GLN A 55 0.27 -7.27 -3.99
C GLN A 55 1.54 -7.59 -4.79
N ASN A 56 2.35 -6.57 -5.10
CA ASN A 56 3.57 -6.71 -5.90
C ASN A 56 3.35 -7.18 -7.36
N VAL A 57 2.11 -7.12 -7.87
CA VAL A 57 1.72 -7.60 -9.20
C VAL A 57 0.99 -6.51 -9.98
N HIS A 58 1.35 -6.35 -11.25
CA HIS A 58 0.59 -5.50 -12.17
C HIS A 58 -0.58 -6.29 -12.75
N THR A 59 -1.82 -5.84 -12.52
CA THR A 59 -3.06 -6.55 -12.89
C THR A 59 -3.24 -6.75 -14.40
N GLN A 60 -2.55 -5.97 -15.22
CA GLN A 60 -2.53 -6.09 -16.69
C GLN A 60 -1.31 -6.86 -17.24
N GLY A 61 -0.53 -7.55 -16.40
CA GLY A 61 0.62 -8.36 -16.83
C GLY A 61 1.85 -7.54 -17.29
N LYS A 62 1.92 -6.25 -16.93
CA LYS A 62 3.10 -5.40 -17.16
C LYS A 62 4.05 -5.50 -15.97
N THR A 63 5.19 -4.81 -16.05
CA THR A 63 6.05 -4.62 -14.88
C THR A 63 5.45 -3.53 -13.98
N PRO A 64 5.24 -3.79 -12.68
CA PRO A 64 4.94 -2.73 -11.71
C PRO A 64 5.98 -1.63 -11.75
N PHE A 65 5.57 -0.36 -11.59
CA PHE A 65 6.55 0.71 -11.36
C PHE A 65 7.25 0.57 -10.02
N ARG A 66 6.53 -0.01 -9.06
CA ARG A 66 6.94 -0.36 -7.69
C ARG A 66 5.88 -1.30 -7.09
N GLY A 67 6.10 -1.87 -5.92
CA GLY A 67 5.31 -3.03 -5.44
C GLY A 67 3.79 -2.83 -5.33
N ASN A 68 3.29 -1.71 -4.84
CA ASN A 68 1.85 -1.50 -4.59
C ASN A 68 1.39 -0.12 -5.09
N TYR A 69 0.08 0.06 -5.27
CA TYR A 69 -0.52 1.38 -5.45
C TYR A 69 -0.44 2.19 -4.14
N ALA A 70 -0.19 3.49 -4.24
CA ALA A 70 -0.19 4.38 -3.08
C ALA A 70 -1.61 4.78 -2.68
N GLY A 71 -1.89 4.71 -1.38
CA GLY A 71 -3.04 5.30 -0.72
C GLY A 71 -2.59 6.37 0.28
N ILE A 72 -3.45 7.35 0.55
CA ILE A 72 -3.20 8.37 1.58
C ILE A 72 -3.00 7.68 2.94
N GLY A 73 -1.96 8.08 3.67
CA GLY A 73 -1.55 7.48 4.94
C GLY A 73 -0.65 6.24 4.83
N MET A 74 -0.43 5.71 3.61
CA MET A 74 0.58 4.66 3.40
C MET A 74 1.98 5.24 3.53
N LYS A 75 2.94 4.38 3.88
CA LYS A 75 4.36 4.70 3.90
C LYS A 75 5.04 4.19 2.64
N TYR A 76 5.91 4.99 2.05
CA TYR A 76 6.83 4.54 1.03
C TYR A 76 8.07 3.91 1.69
N ASP A 77 8.31 2.64 1.40
CA ASP A 77 9.56 1.96 1.72
C ASP A 77 10.50 2.05 0.52
N SER A 78 11.48 2.95 0.63
CA SER A 78 12.49 3.17 -0.41
C SER A 78 13.47 2.01 -0.57
N THR A 79 13.59 1.12 0.42
CA THR A 79 14.52 -0.03 0.34
C THR A 79 13.96 -1.11 -0.56
N ASN A 80 12.66 -1.37 -0.43
CA ASN A 80 11.96 -2.41 -1.17
C ASN A 80 11.18 -1.88 -2.38
N ASP A 81 11.23 -0.57 -2.61
CA ASP A 81 10.46 0.18 -3.60
C ASP A 81 8.99 -0.25 -3.62
N VAL A 82 8.29 0.05 -2.53
CA VAL A 82 6.89 -0.35 -2.33
C VAL A 82 6.15 0.64 -1.44
N PHE A 83 4.85 0.79 -1.66
CA PHE A 83 3.97 1.43 -0.69
C PHE A 83 3.35 0.38 0.22
N VAL A 84 3.44 0.61 1.52
CA VAL A 84 2.87 -0.26 2.55
C VAL A 84 1.98 0.55 3.47
N THR A 85 0.99 -0.06 4.10
CA THR A 85 0.31 0.58 5.22
C THR A 85 1.35 0.94 6.28
N ALA A 86 1.31 2.16 6.82
CA ALA A 86 2.35 2.65 7.74
C ALA A 86 2.37 1.88 9.07
N GLU A 87 1.20 1.39 9.50
CA GLU A 87 1.00 0.64 10.74
C GLU A 87 0.12 -0.60 10.48
N PRO A 88 0.32 -1.68 11.26
CA PRO A 88 -0.55 -2.85 11.18
C PRO A 88 -1.99 -2.49 11.57
N PRO A 89 -3.00 -3.09 10.93
CA PRO A 89 -4.41 -2.80 11.24
C PRO A 89 -4.82 -3.24 12.64
N PHE A 90 -4.15 -4.28 13.19
CA PHE A 90 -4.39 -4.79 14.52
C PHE A 90 -3.06 -5.19 15.19
N PRO A 91 -2.96 -5.12 16.53
CA PRO A 91 -1.79 -5.60 17.26
C PRO A 91 -1.46 -7.06 16.93
N GLY A 92 -0.17 -7.37 16.77
CA GLY A 92 0.31 -8.72 16.47
C GLY A 92 0.28 -9.11 14.99
N TRP A 93 -0.36 -8.32 14.11
CA TRP A 93 -0.30 -8.54 12.67
C TRP A 93 1.11 -8.26 12.14
N VAL A 94 1.55 -9.12 11.23
CA VAL A 94 2.92 -9.11 10.69
C VAL A 94 2.88 -8.78 9.21
N MET A 95 3.89 -8.04 8.72
CA MET A 95 4.02 -7.74 7.30
C MET A 95 4.36 -9.03 6.54
N ASP A 96 3.58 -9.36 5.52
CA ASP A 96 3.95 -10.36 4.53
C ASP A 96 4.84 -9.70 3.47
N THR A 97 6.11 -10.10 3.40
CA THR A 97 7.10 -9.49 2.51
C THR A 97 6.98 -9.92 1.05
N ASP A 98 6.15 -10.91 0.73
CA ASP A 98 5.93 -11.35 -0.64
C ASP A 98 4.92 -10.43 -1.34
N ILE A 99 3.88 -10.01 -0.61
CA ILE A 99 2.78 -9.16 -1.11
C ILE A 99 2.74 -7.75 -0.52
N TRP A 100 3.55 -7.47 0.50
CA TRP A 100 3.65 -6.19 1.19
C TRP A 100 2.33 -5.72 1.82
N GLU A 101 1.59 -6.66 2.39
CA GLU A 101 0.37 -6.43 3.16
C GLU A 101 0.48 -7.07 4.54
N TYR A 102 -0.18 -6.49 5.54
CA TYR A 102 -0.24 -7.08 6.87
C TYR A 102 -1.15 -8.31 6.87
N LYS A 103 -0.65 -9.42 7.43
CA LYS A 103 -1.43 -10.62 7.70
C LYS A 103 -1.58 -10.88 9.19
N SER A 104 -2.69 -11.50 9.53
CA SER A 104 -2.92 -12.02 10.89
C SER A 104 -1.82 -13.02 11.27
N PRO A 105 -1.39 -13.06 12.54
CA PRO A 105 -0.45 -14.06 13.04
C PRO A 105 -1.07 -15.47 13.09
N ILE A 106 -2.40 -15.57 13.01
CA ILE A 106 -3.14 -16.84 12.99
C ILE A 106 -3.78 -17.01 11.62
N ASP A 107 -3.54 -18.17 11.00
CA ASP A 107 -4.15 -18.51 9.72
C ASP A 107 -5.68 -18.40 9.79
N LYS A 108 -6.26 -17.95 8.68
CA LYS A 108 -7.72 -17.85 8.58
C LYS A 108 -8.35 -19.25 8.75
N PRO A 109 -9.50 -19.38 9.44
CA PRO A 109 -10.27 -20.62 9.49
C PRO A 109 -10.53 -21.21 8.10
N ALA A 110 -10.60 -22.53 8.00
CA ALA A 110 -10.78 -23.22 6.71
C ALA A 110 -12.11 -22.86 6.01
N ASP A 111 -13.13 -22.46 6.77
CA ASP A 111 -14.45 -22.04 6.32
C ASP A 111 -14.61 -20.52 6.21
N PHE A 112 -13.52 -19.74 6.29
CA PHE A 112 -13.52 -18.27 6.22
C PHE A 112 -14.19 -17.70 4.96
N ASP A 113 -14.08 -18.37 3.81
CA ASP A 113 -14.72 -17.92 2.56
C ASP A 113 -16.23 -18.19 2.53
N SER A 114 -16.71 -19.08 3.39
CA SER A 114 -18.11 -19.52 3.44
C SER A 114 -18.90 -18.93 4.61
N LYS A 115 -18.22 -18.35 5.59
CA LYS A 115 -18.83 -17.80 6.80
C LYS A 115 -18.18 -16.48 7.19
N PRO A 116 -18.95 -15.55 7.78
CA PRO A 116 -18.39 -14.30 8.26
C PRO A 116 -17.56 -14.52 9.53
N TYR A 117 -16.34 -14.01 9.53
CA TYR A 117 -15.47 -13.92 10.71
C TYR A 117 -15.03 -12.48 10.92
N TYR A 118 -14.76 -12.11 12.17
CA TYR A 118 -14.02 -10.90 12.51
C TYR A 118 -12.78 -11.23 13.33
N TRP A 119 -11.83 -10.30 13.37
CA TRP A 119 -10.64 -10.40 14.20
C TRP A 119 -10.92 -9.76 15.57
N ASP A 120 -10.92 -10.59 16.61
CA ASP A 120 -11.07 -10.19 18.00
C ASP A 120 -9.68 -9.97 18.64
N VAL A 121 -9.34 -8.70 18.82
CA VAL A 121 -8.05 -8.28 19.39
C VAL A 121 -7.91 -8.69 20.86
N ASP A 122 -9.01 -8.75 21.61
CA ASP A 122 -9.00 -9.09 23.03
C ASP A 122 -8.84 -10.59 23.22
N ALA A 123 -9.49 -11.41 22.36
CA ALA A 123 -9.26 -12.84 22.31
C ALA A 123 -7.79 -13.16 22.02
N TYR A 124 -7.20 -12.51 21.01
CA TYR A 124 -5.77 -12.68 20.70
C TYR A 124 -4.84 -12.21 21.82
N ALA A 125 -5.18 -11.11 22.51
CA ALA A 125 -4.40 -10.62 23.63
C ALA A 125 -4.45 -11.56 24.85
N ALA A 126 -5.59 -12.23 25.08
CA ALA A 126 -5.76 -13.21 26.15
C ALA A 126 -5.08 -14.56 25.83
N ASP A 127 -5.16 -15.00 24.57
CA ASP A 127 -4.54 -16.21 24.06
C ASP A 127 -4.10 -16.01 22.61
N ASN A 128 -2.78 -15.99 22.40
CA ASN A 128 -2.15 -15.74 21.10
C ASN A 128 -2.35 -16.87 20.07
N THR A 129 -3.08 -17.92 20.43
CA THR A 129 -3.53 -18.99 19.54
C THR A 129 -4.99 -18.83 19.09
N THR A 130 -5.68 -17.79 19.58
CA THR A 130 -7.07 -17.46 19.23
C THR A 130 -7.17 -16.03 18.67
N GLY A 131 -8.23 -15.71 17.92
CA GLY A 131 -8.42 -14.35 17.39
C GLY A 131 -9.47 -14.24 16.30
N TRP A 132 -9.69 -15.29 15.51
CA TRP A 132 -10.80 -15.35 14.56
C TRP A 132 -12.08 -15.79 15.26
N VAL A 133 -13.12 -14.95 15.22
CA VAL A 133 -14.44 -15.23 15.82
C VAL A 133 -15.52 -15.22 14.74
N GLU A 134 -16.30 -16.30 14.66
CA GLU A 134 -17.41 -16.45 13.71
C GLU A 134 -18.56 -15.50 14.08
N ILE A 135 -19.09 -14.75 13.12
CA ILE A 135 -20.28 -13.94 13.32
C ILE A 135 -21.51 -14.83 13.10
N VAL A 136 -22.16 -15.21 14.19
CA VAL A 136 -23.41 -15.99 14.14
C VAL A 136 -24.59 -15.00 14.10
N PRO A 137 -25.39 -14.96 13.03
CA PRO A 137 -26.60 -14.16 13.02
C PRO A 137 -27.62 -14.71 14.03
N GLU A 138 -28.21 -13.83 14.84
CA GLU A 138 -29.30 -14.14 15.78
C GLU A 138 -30.59 -14.63 15.07
#